data_AF-A0A9E2YFF4-F1
#
_entry.id   AF-A0A9E2YFF4-F1
#
_cell.length_a   1.000
_cell.length_b   1.000
_cell.length_c   1.000
_cell.angle_alpha   90.00
_cell.angle_beta   90.00
_cell.angle_gamma   90.00
#
_symmetry.space_group_name_H-M   'P 1'
#
loop_
_entity.id
_entity.type
_entity.pdbx_description
1 polymer ?
#
loop_
_entity_poly.entity_id
_entity_poly.type
_entity_poly.pdbx_seq_one_letter_code
_entity_poly.pdbx_strand_id
1 'polypeptide(L)' 'DGAWPAISAQLRETVGVADRATLLATAALALSQVNRVIAAVRGKDPAPPQTLNATLEFDLNAGAIVARQWTRHPLCSC' A
#
# COMPACT_ATOMS: atom_id res chain seq x y z
N ASP A 1 -10.21 3.17 19.19
CA ASP A 1 -11.01 1.95 19.34
C ASP A 1 -10.20 0.90 20.10
N GLY A 2 -10.84 0.17 21.03
CA GLY A 2 -10.24 -0.94 21.78
C GLY A 2 -10.04 -2.22 20.95
N ALA A 3 -10.69 -2.36 19.79
CA ALA A 3 -10.50 -3.50 18.88
C ALA A 3 -9.18 -3.42 18.07
N TRP A 4 -8.54 -2.25 18.03
CA TRP A 4 -7.35 -2.00 17.21
C TRP A 4 -6.19 -2.99 17.43
N PRO A 5 -5.82 -3.37 18.68
CA PRO A 5 -4.76 -4.34 18.89
C PRO A 5 -5.06 -5.70 18.26
N ALA A 6 -6.30 -6.18 18.35
CA ALA A 6 -6.70 -7.46 17.77
C ALA A 6 -6.61 -7.46 16.24
N ILE A 7 -7.08 -6.40 15.59
CA ILE A 7 -6.99 -6.23 14.12
C ILE A 7 -5.52 -6.15 13.69
N SER A 8 -4.68 -5.39 14.41
CA SER A 8 -3.26 -5.29 14.08
C SER A 8 -2.53 -6.63 14.19
N ALA A 9 -2.87 -7.45 15.20
CA ALA A 9 -2.30 -8.78 15.38
C ALA A 9 -2.72 -9.75 14.27
N GLN A 10 -3.96 -9.66 13.79
CA GLN A 10 -4.44 -10.47 12.66
C GLN A 10 -3.72 -10.13 11.35
N LEU A 11 -3.45 -8.84 11.11
CA LEU A 11 -2.77 -8.41 9.88
C LEU A 11 -1.27 -8.73 9.91
N ARG A 12 -0.70 -8.85 11.11
CA ARG A 12 0.71 -9.20 11.28
C ARG A 12 0.91 -10.66 10.88
N GLU A 13 1.87 -10.91 9.99
CA GLU A 13 2.27 -12.24 9.50
C GLU A 13 1.22 -12.97 8.62
N THR A 14 0.14 -12.30 8.20
CA THR A 14 -0.78 -12.87 7.21
C THR A 14 -0.18 -12.78 5.81
N VAL A 15 -0.02 -13.94 5.16
CA VAL A 15 0.44 -14.03 3.77
C VAL A 15 -0.78 -14.04 2.84
N GLY A 16 -0.88 -13.04 1.97
CA GLY A 16 -1.86 -13.02 0.88
C GLY A 16 -1.46 -13.95 -0.27
N VAL A 17 -2.44 -14.64 -0.87
CA VAL A 17 -2.24 -15.48 -2.07
C VAL A 17 -2.96 -14.83 -3.25
N ALA A 18 -2.30 -14.78 -4.40
CA ALA A 18 -2.87 -14.31 -5.66
C ALA A 18 -2.28 -15.10 -6.83
N ASP A 19 -2.95 -15.07 -7.99
CA ASP A 19 -2.39 -15.65 -9.21
C ASP A 19 -1.12 -14.90 -9.64
N ARG A 20 -0.34 -15.54 -10.52
CA ARG A 20 0.97 -15.01 -10.93
C ARG A 20 0.90 -13.64 -11.61
N ALA A 21 -0.14 -13.37 -12.40
CA ALA A 21 -0.27 -12.10 -13.09
C ALA A 21 -0.54 -10.98 -12.08
N THR A 22 -1.45 -11.21 -11.13
CA THR A 22 -1.74 -10.26 -10.05
C THR A 22 -0.51 -10.00 -9.18
N LEU A 23 0.29 -11.02 -8.86
CA LEU A 23 1.54 -10.85 -8.11
C LEU A 23 2.56 -9.98 -8.84
N LEU A 24 2.79 -10.23 -10.14
CA LEU A 24 3.73 -9.44 -10.93
C LEU A 24 3.23 -8.00 -11.11
N ALA A 25 1.93 -7.80 -11.32
CA ALA A 25 1.34 -6.47 -11.39
C ALA A 25 1.52 -5.70 -10.07
N THR A 26 1.32 -6.36 -8.93
CA THR A 26 1.54 -5.78 -7.60
C THR A 26 3.02 -5.41 -7.38
N ALA A 27 3.94 -6.29 -7.74
CA ALA A 27 5.37 -6.02 -7.64
C ALA A 27 5.79 -4.83 -8.53
N ALA A 28 5.29 -4.76 -9.76
CA ALA A 28 5.56 -3.66 -10.67
C ALA A 28 5.01 -2.33 -10.15
N LEU A 29 3.77 -2.33 -9.62
CA LEU A 29 3.16 -1.14 -9.02
C LEU A 29 3.96 -0.68 -7.79
N ALA A 30 4.34 -1.59 -6.91
CA ALA A 30 5.14 -1.28 -5.72
C ALA A 30 6.50 -0.68 -6.11
N LEU A 31 7.19 -1.25 -7.09
CA LEU A 31 8.46 -0.73 -7.59
C LEU A 31 8.34 0.68 -8.16
N SER A 32 7.26 0.98 -8.88
CA SER A 32 6.97 2.33 -9.38
C SER A 32 6.87 3.36 -8.24
N GLN A 33 6.20 3.02 -7.15
CA GLN A 33 6.09 3.90 -5.98
C GLN A 33 7.45 4.08 -5.27
N VAL A 34 8.23 2.99 -5.12
CA VAL A 34 9.59 3.05 -4.54
C VAL A 34 10.50 3.96 -5.36
N ASN A 35 10.43 3.90 -6.69
CA ASN A 35 11.23 4.77 -7.56
C ASN A 35 10.89 6.25 -7.37
N ARG A 36 9.63 6.61 -7.06
CA ARG A 36 9.26 7.99 -6.72
C ARG A 36 9.91 8.44 -5.42
N VAL A 37 9.92 7.58 -4.39
CA VAL A 37 10.61 7.86 -3.12
C VAL A 37 12.12 8.05 -3.35
N ILE A 38 12.75 7.15 -4.11
CA ILE A 38 14.19 7.26 -4.45
C ILE A 38 14.48 8.57 -5.20
N ALA A 39 13.62 8.96 -6.14
CA ALA A 39 13.77 10.21 -6.88
C ALA A 39 13.67 11.43 -5.94
N ALA A 40 12.71 11.44 -5.02
CA ALA A 40 12.56 12.50 -4.01
C ALA A 40 13.78 12.60 -3.09
N VAL A 41 14.29 11.47 -2.59
CA VAL A 41 15.51 11.41 -1.76
C VAL A 41 16.73 11.95 -2.50
N ARG A 42 16.78 11.80 -3.83
CA ARG A 42 17.85 12.33 -4.69
C ARG A 42 17.67 13.81 -5.05
N GLY A 43 16.72 14.52 -4.45
CA GLY A 43 16.50 15.95 -4.66
C GLY A 43 15.73 16.30 -5.94
N LYS A 44 15.07 15.32 -6.57
CA LYS A 44 14.05 15.62 -7.58
C LYS A 44 12.75 15.97 -6.84
N ASP A 45 11.83 16.67 -7.52
CA ASP A 45 10.50 16.99 -6.99
C ASP A 45 9.41 16.18 -7.71
N PRO A 46 9.34 14.85 -7.51
CA PRO A 46 8.24 14.06 -8.05
C PRO A 46 6.98 14.26 -7.21
N ALA A 47 5.81 14.08 -7.82
CA ALA A 47 4.57 13.97 -7.05
C ALA A 47 4.68 12.86 -5.99
N PRO A 48 4.07 13.04 -4.80
CA PRO A 48 4.10 12.03 -3.74
C PRO A 48 3.66 10.64 -4.23
N PRO A 49 4.22 9.56 -3.67
CA PRO A 49 3.73 8.21 -3.94
C PRO A 49 2.25 8.11 -3.61
N GLN A 50 1.48 7.46 -4.49
CA GLN A 50 0.04 7.27 -4.25
C GLN A 50 -0.25 6.31 -3.10
N THR A 51 0.75 5.57 -2.64
CA THR A 51 0.71 4.73 -1.45
C THR A 51 0.91 5.52 -0.15
N LEU A 52 1.19 6.82 -0.21
CA LEU A 52 1.30 7.63 1.00
C LEU A 52 -0.07 7.76 1.66
N ASN A 53 -0.23 7.19 2.86
CA ASN A 53 -1.49 7.12 3.60
C ASN A 53 -2.64 6.47 2.81
N ALA A 54 -2.31 5.57 1.90
CA ALA A 54 -3.30 4.85 1.13
C ALA A 54 -2.83 3.44 0.75
N THR A 55 -3.79 2.55 0.58
CA THR A 55 -3.56 1.24 -0.03
C THR A 55 -3.97 1.32 -1.50
N LEU A 56 -3.14 0.81 -2.40
CA LEU A 56 -3.51 0.64 -3.80
C LEU A 56 -3.99 -0.79 -4.01
N GLU A 57 -5.19 -0.95 -4.58
CA GLU A 57 -5.82 -2.24 -4.80
C GLU A 57 -6.11 -2.41 -6.30
N PHE A 58 -5.86 -3.60 -6.83
CA PHE A 58 -6.33 -3.96 -8.17
C PHE A 58 -7.80 -4.38 -8.08
N ASP A 59 -8.67 -3.61 -8.71
CA ASP A 59 -10.04 -4.04 -8.96
C ASP A 59 -10.08 -4.73 -10.33
N LEU A 60 -10.01 -6.07 -10.30
CA LEU A 60 -10.02 -6.88 -11.51
C LEU A 60 -11.37 -6.87 -12.23
N ASN A 61 -12.47 -6.59 -11.52
CA ASN A 61 -13.79 -6.51 -12.14
C ASN A 61 -13.95 -5.21 -12.91
N ALA A 62 -13.46 -4.10 -12.34
CA ALA A 62 -13.48 -2.79 -12.98
C ALA A 62 -12.29 -2.54 -13.93
N GLY A 63 -11.27 -3.40 -13.90
CA GLY A 63 -10.03 -3.19 -14.66
C GLY A 63 -9.25 -1.96 -14.21
N ALA A 64 -9.29 -1.64 -12.91
CA ALA A 64 -8.79 -0.39 -12.35
C ALA A 64 -7.82 -0.61 -11.19
N ILE A 65 -7.01 0.41 -10.90
CA ILE A 65 -6.26 0.52 -9.64
C ILE A 65 -6.95 1.57 -8.80
N VAL A 66 -7.44 1.18 -7.63
CA VAL A 66 -8.13 2.07 -6.70
C VAL A 66 -7.22 2.43 -5.52
N ALA A 67 -7.28 3.68 -5.09
CA ALA A 67 -6.55 4.15 -3.91
C ALA A 67 -7.52 4.26 -2.73
N ARG A 68 -7.38 3.37 -1.76
CA ARG A 68 -8.12 3.40 -0.50
C ARG A 68 -7.31 4.19 0.53
N GLN A 69 -7.69 5.44 0.73
CA GLN A 69 -7.07 6.30 1.74
C GLN A 69 -7.33 5.75 3.15
N TRP A 70 -6.32 5.82 4.00
CA TRP A 70 -6.42 5.47 5.42
C TRP A 70 -5.68 6.50 6.25
N THR A 71 -6.15 6.68 7.48
CA THR A 71 -5.46 7.53 8.46
C THR A 71 -4.84 6.66 9.53
N ARG A 72 -3.68 7.07 10.04
CA ARG A 72 -3.03 6.38 11.15
C ARG A 72 -3.97 6.40 12.36
N HIS A 73 -4.22 5.23 12.95
CA HIS A 73 -5.05 5.15 14.14
C HIS A 73 -4.36 5.87 15.32
N PRO A 74 -5.08 6.70 16.13
CA PRO A 74 -4.46 7.50 17.19
C PRO A 74 -3.73 6.68 18.26
N LEU A 75 -4.22 5.47 18.54
CA LEU A 75 -3.62 4.55 19.51
C LEU A 75 -2.56 3.61 18.90
N CYS A 76 -2.24 3.76 17.62
CA CYS A 76 -1.14 3.00 17.04
C CYS A 76 0.19 3.55 17.61
N SER A 77 1.08 2.68 18.07
CA SER A 77 2.43 3.05 18.50
C SER A 77 3.48 2.81 17.40
N CYS A 78 3.07 2.25 16.26
CA CYS A 78 3.90 2.02 15.08
C CYS A 78 4.02 3.25 14.18
#